data_AF-A0A7U9S833-F1
#
_entry.id   AF-A0A7U9S833-F1
#
_cell.length_a   1.000
_cell.length_b   1.000
_cell.length_c   1.000
_cell.angle_alpha   90.00
_cell.angle_beta   90.00
_cell.angle_gamma   90.00
#
_symmetry.space_group_name_H-M   'P 1'
#
loop_
_entity.id
_entity.type
_entity.pdbx_description
1 polymer ?
#
loop_
_entity_poly.entity_id
_entity_poly.type
_entity_poly.pdbx_seq_one_letter_code
_entity_poly.pdbx_strand_id
1 'polypeptide(L)'
;MEKVSGKLTVYFEDPFWVGLFERIEDGKLSVSKVTFGAEPKDYEVQEYIQKCYSSLKFSPAVETVIKEIKRNPKRMQREAKRQMQESDD
;
A
#
# COMPACT_ATOMS: atom_id res chain seq x y z
N MET A 1 -0.38 24.62 4.47
CA MET A 1 0.06 23.25 4.80
C MET A 1 -0.27 22.39 3.60
N GLU A 2 0.75 21.88 2.92
CA GLU A 2 0.58 20.88 1.87
C GLU A 2 0.05 19.58 2.48
N LYS A 3 -0.88 18.93 1.79
CA LYS A 3 -1.55 17.72 2.26
C LYS A 3 -0.66 16.53 1.88
N VAL A 4 0.08 16.01 2.85
CA VAL A 4 0.77 14.71 2.69
C VAL A 4 -0.25 13.60 2.90
N SER A 5 -0.31 12.64 1.97
CA SER A 5 -1.15 11.44 2.12
C SER A 5 -0.33 10.18 1.90
N GLY A 6 -0.57 9.18 2.74
CA GLY A 6 0.08 7.88 2.68
C GLY A 6 -0.95 6.77 2.53
N LYS A 7 -0.63 5.75 1.72
CA LYS A 7 -1.43 4.54 1.56
C LYS A 7 -0.51 3.33 1.59
N LEU A 8 -0.89 2.30 2.35
CA LEU A 8 -0.26 0.99 2.30
C LEU A 8 -1.24 0.03 1.64
N THR A 9 -0.78 -0.67 0.61
CA THR A 9 -1.51 -1.79 0.00
C THR A 9 -0.72 -3.06 0.28
N VAL A 10 -1.34 -4.04 0.94
CA VAL A 10 -0.76 -5.36 1.17
C VAL A 10 -1.44 -6.34 0.22
N TYR A 11 -0.66 -7.10 -0.55
CA TYR A 11 -1.14 -8.08 -1.52
C TYR A 11 -0.18 -9.25 -1.63
N PHE A 12 -0.68 -10.38 -2.12
CA PHE A 12 0.12 -11.56 -2.41
C PHE A 12 0.70 -11.47 -3.83
N GLU A 13 2.01 -11.61 -3.96
CA GLU A 13 2.77 -11.73 -5.21
C GLU A 13 3.62 -12.99 -5.09
N ASP A 14 3.18 -14.09 -5.72
CA ASP A 14 3.76 -15.42 -5.54
C ASP A 14 5.31 -15.40 -5.54
N PRO A 15 5.98 -15.95 -4.50
CA PRO A 15 5.45 -16.68 -3.34
C PRO A 15 5.30 -15.85 -2.05
N PHE A 16 5.28 -14.52 -2.14
CA PHE A 16 5.42 -13.64 -0.98
C PHE A 16 4.28 -12.65 -0.81
N TRP A 17 4.03 -12.30 0.45
CA TRP A 17 3.24 -11.12 0.77
C TRP A 17 4.08 -9.86 0.65
N VAL A 18 3.53 -8.86 -0.03
CA VAL A 18 4.19 -7.60 -0.39
C VAL A 18 3.37 -6.43 0.11
N GLY A 19 4.04 -5.47 0.76
CA GLY A 19 3.51 -4.16 1.11
C GLY A 19 4.01 -3.09 0.15
N LEU A 20 3.10 -2.40 -0.53
CA LEU A 20 3.39 -1.22 -1.34
C LEU A 20 2.97 0.04 -0.60
N PHE A 21 3.96 0.83 -0.21
CA PHE A 21 3.78 2.15 0.38
C PHE A 21 3.72 3.20 -0.72
N GLU A 22 2.62 3.92 -0.80
CA GLU A 22 2.39 5.07 -1.67
C GLU A 22 2.43 6.33 -0.80
N ARG A 23 3.31 7.28 -1.13
CA ARG A 23 3.39 8.59 -0.48
C ARG A 23 3.14 9.67 -1.53
N ILE A 24 2.14 10.50 -1.29
CA ILE A 24 1.83 11.66 -2.12
C ILE A 24 2.15 12.92 -1.31
N GLU A 25 3.08 13.71 -1.83
CA GLU A 25 3.54 14.99 -1.28
C GLU A 25 3.70 15.95 -2.45
N ASP A 26 3.10 17.14 -2.35
CA ASP A 26 3.18 18.21 -3.36
C ASP A 26 2.78 17.78 -4.78
N GLY A 27 1.77 16.92 -4.90
CA GLY A 27 1.34 16.39 -6.20
C GLY A 27 2.30 15.38 -6.82
N LYS A 28 3.29 14.89 -6.06
CA LYS A 28 4.23 13.87 -6.51
C LYS A 28 4.04 12.58 -5.74
N LEU A 29 3.99 11.47 -6.48
CA LEU A 29 3.92 10.12 -5.95
C LEU A 29 5.33 9.56 -5.78
N SER A 30 5.62 9.05 -4.60
CA SER A 30 6.79 8.21 -4.34
C SER A 30 6.32 6.87 -3.79
N VAL A 31 6.93 5.76 -4.24
CA VAL A 31 6.54 4.42 -3.79
C VAL A 31 7.69 3.66 -3.16
N SER A 32 7.40 2.77 -2.20
CA SER A 32 8.37 1.84 -1.63
C SER A 32 7.74 0.45 -1.53
N LYS A 33 8.45 -0.57 -2.03
CA LYS A 33 8.03 -1.97 -1.97
C LYS A 33 8.75 -2.67 -0.82
N VAL A 34 7.98 -3.37 0.00
CA VAL A 34 8.47 -4.18 1.12
C VAL A 34 7.94 -5.60 0.92
N THR A 35 8.80 -6.60 1.09
CA THR A 35 8.39 -8.01 1.07
C THR A 35 8.32 -8.51 2.51
N PHE A 36 7.12 -8.90 2.95
CA PHE A 36 6.88 -9.51 4.26
C PHE A 36 7.20 -11.02 4.26
N GLY A 37 7.11 -11.66 3.10
CA GLY A 37 7.32 -13.10 2.96
C GLY A 37 6.04 -13.86 3.24
N ALA A 38 5.76 -14.15 4.52
CA ALA A 38 4.49 -14.76 4.94
C ALA A 38 3.39 -13.70 5.10
N GLU A 39 2.13 -14.15 5.19
CA GLU A 39 0.99 -13.26 5.43
C GLU A 39 1.19 -12.49 6.74
N PRO A 40 1.39 -11.17 6.69
CA PRO A 40 1.63 -10.39 7.89
C PRO A 40 0.30 -10.19 8.62
N LYS A 41 0.31 -10.33 9.94
CA LYS A 41 -0.86 -9.96 10.75
C LYS A 41 -0.96 -8.45 10.88
N ASP A 42 -2.17 -7.96 11.17
CA ASP A 42 -2.43 -6.52 11.31
C ASP A 42 -1.46 -5.81 12.28
N TYR A 43 -1.11 -6.47 13.39
CA TYR A 43 -0.18 -5.90 14.36
C TYR A 43 1.27 -5.86 13.85
N GLU A 44 1.70 -6.82 13.03
CA GLU A 44 3.04 -6.85 12.43
C GLU A 44 3.16 -5.74 11.39
N VAL A 45 2.10 -5.53 10.61
CA VAL A 45 2.01 -4.40 9.67
C VAL A 45 2.09 -3.07 10.43
N GLN A 46 1.32 -2.91 11.51
CA GLN A 46 1.32 -1.68 12.30
C GLN A 46 2.69 -1.41 12.95
N GLU A 47 3.31 -2.44 13.53
CA GLU A 47 4.65 -2.34 14.12
C GLU A 47 5.71 -2.00 13.07
N TYR A 48 5.65 -2.62 11.89
CA TYR A 48 6.53 -2.32 10.78
C TYR A 48 6.40 -0.86 10.35
N ILE A 49 5.17 -0.34 10.22
CA ILE A 49 4.95 1.08 9.89
C ILE A 49 5.60 1.97 10.95
N GLN A 50 5.38 1.71 12.24
CA GLN A 50 5.91 2.56 13.31
C GLN A 50 7.45 2.54 13.37
N LYS A 51 8.07 1.38 13.14
CA LYS A 51 9.52 1.20 13.28
C LYS A 51 10.31 1.49 12.00
N CYS A 52 9.74 1.19 10.84
CA CYS A 52 10.47 1.13 9.58
C CYS A 52 10.03 2.17 8.56
N TYR A 53 8.87 2.84 8.72
CA TYR A 53 8.37 3.76 7.70
C TYR A 53 9.35 4.91 7.40
N SER A 54 10.00 5.47 8.42
CA SER A 54 10.98 6.54 8.27
C SER A 54 12.27 6.12 7.57
N SER A 55 12.59 4.82 7.56
CA SER A 55 13.77 4.26 6.91
C SER A 55 13.50 3.67 5.53
N LEU A 56 12.24 3.69 5.06
CA LEU A 56 11.88 3.21 3.73
C LEU A 56 12.55 4.04 2.64
N LYS A 57 13.15 3.34 1.67
CA LYS A 57 13.72 3.94 0.47
C LYS A 57 12.65 4.08 -0.58
N PHE A 58 12.08 5.28 -0.67
CA PHE A 58 11.11 5.61 -1.70
C PHE A 58 11.79 5.80 -3.06
N SER A 59 11.06 5.45 -4.12
CA SER A 59 11.40 5.75 -5.49
C SER A 59 11.51 7.27 -5.71
N PRO A 60 12.13 7.71 -6.83
CA PRO A 60 12.03 9.09 -7.26
C PRO A 60 10.57 9.55 -7.32
N ALA A 61 10.35 10.81 -6.95
CA ALA A 61 9.03 11.41 -6.93
C ALA A 61 8.58 11.67 -8.37
N VAL A 62 7.46 11.07 -8.77
CA VAL A 62 6.87 11.21 -10.10
C VAL A 62 5.64 12.10 -10.00
N GLU A 63 5.51 13.08 -10.90
CA GLU A 63 4.30 13.91 -10.97
C GLU A 63 3.06 13.01 -11.12
N THR A 64 2.12 13.15 -10.19
CA THR A 64 0.87 12.41 -10.22
C THR A 64 -0.28 13.39 -10.21
N VAL A 65 -1.22 13.21 -11.13
CA VAL A 65 -2.51 13.85 -11.00
C VAL A 65 -3.19 13.14 -9.84
N ILE A 66 -3.24 13.77 -8.66
CA ILE A 66 -3.95 13.27 -7.48
C ILE A 66 -5.43 13.13 -7.86
N LYS A 67 -5.78 12.01 -8.49
CA LYS A 67 -7.15 11.54 -8.50
C LYS A 67 -7.35 11.09 -7.06
N GLU A 68 -7.99 11.93 -6.26
CA GLU A 68 -8.69 11.42 -5.08
C GLU A 68 -9.58 10.30 -5.59
N ILE A 69 -9.09 9.07 -5.51
CA ILE A 69 -9.86 7.91 -5.88
C ILE A 69 -10.90 7.82 -4.76
N LYS A 70 -12.02 8.54 -4.92
CA LYS A 70 -13.27 8.30 -4.21
C LYS A 70 -13.80 6.95 -4.68
N ARG A 71 -13.05 5.87 -4.43
CA ARG A 71 -13.54 4.51 -4.61
C ARG A 71 -14.48 4.28 -3.44
N ASN A 72 -15.76 4.11 -3.77
CA ASN A 72 -16.79 3.77 -2.81
C ASN A 72 -16.29 2.59 -1.94
N PRO A 73 -16.31 2.69 -0.60
CA PRO A 73 -15.82 1.63 0.30
C PRO A 73 -16.41 0.25 -0.02
N LYS A 74 -17.67 0.20 -0.51
CA LYS A 74 -18.31 -1.03 -0.99
C LYS A 74 -17.57 -1.67 -2.18
N ARG A 75 -17.01 -0.87 -3.07
CA ARG A 75 -16.23 -1.35 -4.21
C ARG A 75 -14.86 -1.88 -3.77
N MET A 76 -14.20 -1.20 -2.83
CA MET A 76 -12.94 -1.66 -2.25
C MET A 76 -13.09 -2.99 -1.53
N GLN A 77 -14.17 -3.17 -0.74
CA GLN A 77 -14.48 -4.45 -0.09
C GLN A 77 -14.80 -5.56 -1.09
N ARG A 78 -15.48 -5.26 -2.20
CA ARG A 78 -15.76 -6.23 -3.26
C ARG A 78 -14.49 -6.65 -4.01
N GLU A 79 -13.59 -5.73 -4.29
CA GLU A 79 -12.29 -6.03 -4.92
C GLU A 79 -11.43 -6.89 -4.00
N ALA A 80 -11.35 -6.56 -2.70
CA ALA A 80 -10.62 -7.38 -1.72
C ALA A 80 -11.19 -8.81 -1.61
N LYS A 81 -12.53 -8.96 -1.53
CA LYS A 81 -13.18 -10.28 -1.50
C LYS A 81 -12.98 -11.09 -2.77
N ARG A 82 -12.99 -10.43 -3.93
CA ARG A 82 -12.76 -11.08 -5.22
C ARG A 82 -11.32 -11.58 -5.33
N GLN A 83 -10.35 -10.77 -4.91
CA GLN A 83 -8.94 -11.19 -4.90
C GLN A 83 -8.69 -12.37 -3.96
N MET A 84 -9.37 -12.43 -2.80
CA MET A 84 -9.28 -13.60 -1.90
C MET A 84 -9.91 -14.87 -2.50
N GLN A 85 -10.97 -14.74 -3.31
CA GLN A 85 -11.62 -15.88 -3.97
C GLN A 85 -10.87 -16.40 -5.21
N GLU A 86 -10.11 -15.56 -5.91
CA GLU A 86 -9.34 -15.96 -7.10
C GLU A 86 -8.03 -16.68 -6.74
N SER A 87 -7.62 -16.71 -5.47
CA SER A 87 -6.42 -17.39 -4.98
C SER A 87 -6.65 -18.80 -4.41
N ASP A 88 -7.90 -19.31 -4.46
CA ASP A 88 -8.29 -20.63 -3.91
C ASP A 88 -8.53 -21.72 -4.98
N ASP A 89 -8.19 -21.49 -6.27
CA ASP A 89 -8.27 -22.49 -7.36
C ASP A 89 -6.89 -22.97 -7.85
#